data_AF-A0A9E5NFB4-F1
#
_entry.id   AF-A0A9E5NFB4-F1
#
_cell.length_a   1.000
_cell.length_b   1.000
_cell.length_c   1.000
_cell.angle_alpha   90.00
_cell.angle_beta   90.00
_cell.angle_gamma   90.00
#
_symmetry.space_group_name_H-M   'P 1'
#
loop_
_entity.id
_entity.type
_entity.pdbx_description
1 polymer ?
#
loop_
_entity_poly.entity_id
_entity_poly.type
_entity_poly.pdbx_seq_one_letter_code
_entity_poly.pdbx_strand_id
1 'polypeptide(L)'
;MPNADVTEVNSKRMVRLQRVGAVLIVVAITVVVLLLRGEIAEYEKYGYLGIFLTTLVASATVVLPVPGLAIVYVAGSVWNPILVGLAAGLGDAVGEATGYLAGFAGQGLVEDATIYRYFENWMRRNGFLTIFFLSAIPNPFFDLAGIAAGASGFPPKYFFSATWMGKTIKNVAIALAGYYSIPLFANSVLPGLTTLLR
;
A
#
# COMPACT_ATOMS: atom_id res chain seq x y z
N MET A 1 16.89 20.78 39.34
CA MET A 1 15.93 20.06 38.45
C MET A 1 16.10 20.56 37.01
N PRO A 2 16.89 19.90 36.14
CA PRO A 2 17.18 20.41 34.78
C PRO A 2 16.90 19.38 33.65
N ASN A 3 15.66 18.87 33.51
CA ASN A 3 15.34 17.83 32.49
C ASN A 3 14.13 18.15 31.57
N ALA A 4 13.43 19.28 31.74
CA ALA A 4 12.25 19.60 30.93
C ALA A 4 12.59 20.22 29.56
N ASP A 5 13.67 21.02 29.48
CA ASP A 5 14.01 21.77 28.26
C ASP A 5 14.63 20.86 27.17
N VAL A 6 15.46 19.88 27.57
CA VAL A 6 16.12 18.94 26.65
C VAL A 6 15.14 17.93 26.03
N THR A 7 14.07 17.56 26.74
CA THR A 7 13.05 16.62 26.24
C THR A 7 12.13 17.26 25.21
N GLU A 8 11.79 18.55 25.38
CA GLU A 8 10.93 19.28 24.45
C GLU A 8 11.62 19.59 23.11
N VAL A 9 12.92 19.92 23.14
CA VAL A 9 13.73 20.19 21.94
C VAL A 9 13.90 18.94 21.07
N ASN A 10 14.13 17.76 21.68
CA ASN A 10 14.28 16.50 20.96
C ASN A 10 12.98 16.05 20.27
N SER A 11 11.82 16.28 20.92
CA SER A 11 10.50 15.98 20.33
C SER A 11 10.23 16.86 19.09
N LYS A 12 10.49 18.16 19.17
CA LYS A 12 10.31 19.10 18.04
C LYS A 12 11.26 18.78 16.87
N ARG A 13 12.49 18.35 17.15
CA ARG A 13 13.48 17.94 16.13
C ARG A 13 13.10 16.64 15.44
N MET A 14 12.60 15.65 16.19
CA MET A 14 12.11 14.38 15.66
C MET A 14 10.90 14.58 14.73
N VAL A 15 9.94 15.41 15.14
CA VAL A 15 8.76 15.73 14.31
C VAL A 15 9.16 16.49 13.04
N ARG A 16 10.15 17.40 13.11
CA ARG A 16 10.66 18.11 11.93
C ARG A 16 11.38 17.15 10.97
N LEU A 17 12.18 16.22 11.48
CA LEU A 17 12.84 15.17 10.69
C LEU A 17 11.82 14.24 10.01
N GLN A 18 10.78 13.83 10.73
CA GLN A 18 9.68 13.04 10.17
C GLN A 18 8.95 13.79 9.06
N ARG A 19 8.67 15.09 9.24
CA ARG A 19 8.03 15.93 8.22
C ARG A 19 8.91 16.12 6.98
N VAL A 20 10.21 16.35 7.14
CA VAL A 20 11.15 16.48 6.02
C VAL A 20 11.31 15.14 5.30
N GLY A 21 11.40 14.03 6.03
CA GLY A 21 11.42 12.68 5.45
C GLY A 21 10.17 12.38 4.64
N ALA A 22 8.98 12.73 5.15
CA ALA A 22 7.72 12.58 4.43
C ALA A 22 7.69 13.40 3.12
N VAL A 23 8.16 14.66 3.16
CA VAL A 23 8.25 15.51 1.95
C VAL A 23 9.24 14.93 0.94
N LEU A 24 10.41 14.43 1.38
CA LEU A 24 11.40 13.82 0.49
C LEU A 24 10.89 12.54 -0.15
N ILE A 25 10.15 11.71 0.59
CA ILE A 25 9.49 10.50 0.06
C ILE A 25 8.48 10.89 -1.02
N VAL A 26 7.64 11.90 -0.77
CA VAL A 26 6.67 12.38 -1.76
C VAL A 26 7.37 12.89 -3.03
N VAL A 27 8.44 13.66 -2.89
CA VAL A 27 9.23 14.16 -4.03
C VAL A 27 9.89 13.00 -4.79
N ALA A 28 10.47 12.04 -4.10
CA ALA A 28 11.11 10.88 -4.72
C ALA A 28 10.09 10.02 -5.50
N ILE A 29 8.92 9.75 -4.92
CA ILE A 29 7.81 9.06 -5.59
C ILE A 29 7.38 9.85 -6.83
N THR A 30 7.25 11.16 -6.72
CA THR A 30 6.88 12.04 -7.84
C THR A 30 7.90 11.96 -8.98
N VAL A 31 9.21 11.99 -8.68
CA VAL A 31 10.27 11.88 -9.69
C VAL A 31 10.24 10.51 -10.36
N VAL A 32 10.09 9.43 -9.59
CA VAL A 32 10.02 8.06 -10.14
C VAL A 32 8.82 7.91 -11.09
N VAL A 33 7.67 8.47 -10.74
CA VAL A 33 6.48 8.50 -11.61
C VAL A 33 6.75 9.26 -12.91
N LEU A 34 7.43 10.39 -12.84
CA LEU A 34 7.76 11.18 -14.04
C LEU A 34 8.73 10.45 -14.97
N LEU A 35 9.66 9.66 -14.41
CA LEU A 35 10.60 8.85 -15.19
C LEU A 35 9.92 7.63 -15.84
N LEU A 36 8.93 7.04 -15.18
CA LEU A 36 8.18 5.87 -15.68
C LEU A 36 6.95 6.24 -16.52
N ARG A 37 6.67 7.54 -16.68
CA ARG A 37 5.47 8.07 -17.36
C ARG A 37 5.24 7.49 -18.77
N GLY A 38 6.31 7.22 -19.51
CA GLY A 38 6.23 6.69 -20.88
C GLY A 38 5.67 5.26 -20.94
N GLU A 39 6.04 4.41 -19.98
CA GLU A 39 5.54 3.03 -19.90
C GLU A 39 4.13 2.99 -19.30
N ILE A 40 3.83 3.86 -18.33
CA ILE A 40 2.50 3.96 -17.70
C ILE A 40 1.43 4.39 -18.73
N ALA A 41 1.79 5.21 -19.72
CA ALA A 41 0.87 5.71 -20.75
C ALA A 41 0.34 4.60 -21.69
N GLU A 42 1.07 3.51 -21.90
CA GLU A 42 0.54 2.35 -22.64
C GLU A 42 -0.52 1.58 -21.85
N TYR A 43 -0.49 1.65 -20.51
CA TYR A 43 -1.46 1.00 -19.62
C TYR A 43 -2.75 1.81 -19.42
N GLU A 44 -2.78 3.11 -19.74
CA GLU A 44 -4.00 3.97 -19.65
C GLU A 44 -5.16 3.43 -20.51
N LYS A 45 -4.89 2.71 -21.61
CA LYS A 45 -5.92 2.11 -22.46
C LYS A 45 -6.76 1.02 -21.77
N TYR A 46 -6.29 0.43 -20.68
CA TYR A 46 -6.95 -0.70 -20.03
C TYR A 46 -7.89 -0.31 -18.89
N GLY A 47 -8.04 0.98 -18.56
CA GLY A 47 -9.02 1.38 -17.55
C GLY A 47 -8.74 0.76 -16.17
N TYR A 48 -9.81 0.44 -15.44
CA TYR A 48 -9.74 -0.27 -14.16
C TYR A 48 -9.08 -1.65 -14.26
N LEU A 49 -9.14 -2.31 -15.42
CA LEU A 49 -8.47 -3.60 -15.63
C LEU A 49 -6.94 -3.42 -15.65
N GLY A 50 -6.45 -2.33 -16.23
CA GLY A 50 -5.02 -1.98 -16.18
C GLY A 50 -4.53 -1.77 -14.74
N ILE A 51 -5.33 -1.09 -13.92
CA ILE A 51 -5.03 -0.89 -12.49
C ILE A 51 -4.98 -2.24 -11.78
N PHE A 52 -5.97 -3.10 -11.98
CA PHE A 52 -5.99 -4.44 -11.39
C PHE A 52 -4.74 -5.26 -11.76
N LEU A 53 -4.37 -5.30 -13.05
CA LEU A 53 -3.23 -6.09 -13.52
C LEU A 53 -1.89 -5.53 -13.02
N THR A 54 -1.74 -4.20 -13.03
CA THR A 54 -0.51 -3.55 -12.57
C THR A 54 -0.31 -3.72 -11.07
N THR A 55 -1.36 -3.60 -10.26
CA THR A 55 -1.26 -3.85 -8.80
C THR A 55 -1.09 -5.32 -8.47
N LEU A 56 -1.71 -6.22 -9.24
CA LEU A 56 -1.45 -7.67 -9.14
C LEU A 56 0.02 -7.99 -9.36
N VAL A 57 0.60 -7.50 -10.46
CA VAL A 57 2.02 -7.74 -10.75
C VAL A 57 2.90 -7.08 -9.69
N ALA A 58 2.61 -5.84 -9.30
CA ALA A 58 3.38 -5.12 -8.29
C ALA A 58 3.38 -5.85 -6.93
N SER A 59 2.25 -6.39 -6.49
CA SER A 59 2.15 -7.15 -5.23
C SER A 59 2.68 -8.59 -5.34
N ALA A 60 2.75 -9.17 -6.55
CA ALA A 60 3.36 -10.48 -6.77
C ALA A 60 4.90 -10.42 -6.84
N THR A 61 5.46 -9.27 -7.22
CA THR A 61 6.92 -9.10 -7.35
C THR A 61 7.54 -8.60 -6.05
N VAL A 62 8.21 -9.48 -5.31
CA VAL A 62 8.95 -9.14 -4.07
C VAL A 62 10.14 -8.19 -4.29
N VAL A 63 10.65 -8.07 -5.53
CA VAL A 63 11.98 -7.50 -5.82
C VAL A 63 11.94 -6.24 -6.71
N LEU A 64 10.86 -5.99 -7.45
CA LEU A 64 10.78 -4.84 -8.35
C LEU A 64 10.02 -3.70 -7.67
N PRO A 65 10.64 -2.51 -7.48
CA PRO A 65 9.95 -1.33 -7.01
C PRO A 65 9.03 -0.79 -8.12
N VAL A 66 7.96 -1.52 -8.43
CA VAL A 66 6.86 -1.01 -9.23
C VAL A 66 6.14 0.00 -8.35
N PRO A 67 5.97 1.26 -8.79
CA PRO A 67 5.32 2.28 -7.99
C PRO A 67 3.80 2.08 -7.98
N GLY A 68 3.32 0.93 -7.51
CA GLY A 68 1.90 0.56 -7.52
C GLY A 68 1.03 1.58 -6.79
N LEU A 69 1.49 2.11 -5.65
CA LEU A 69 0.80 3.20 -4.95
C LEU A 69 0.73 4.49 -5.79
N ALA A 70 1.75 4.77 -6.58
CA ALA A 70 1.78 5.97 -7.40
C ALA A 70 0.86 5.84 -8.63
N ILE A 71 0.74 4.65 -9.21
CA ILE A 71 -0.25 4.33 -10.24
C ILE A 71 -1.66 4.54 -9.68
N VAL A 72 -1.96 4.00 -8.48
CA VAL A 72 -3.25 4.18 -7.81
C VAL A 72 -3.55 5.66 -7.52
N TYR A 73 -2.55 6.42 -7.10
CA TYR A 73 -2.66 7.85 -6.85
C TYR A 73 -3.00 8.62 -8.13
N VAL A 74 -2.23 8.42 -9.21
CA VAL A 74 -2.44 9.10 -10.50
C VAL A 74 -3.80 8.69 -11.07
N ALA A 75 -4.13 7.40 -11.07
CA ALA A 75 -5.43 6.93 -11.55
C ALA A 75 -6.60 7.52 -10.75
N GLY A 76 -6.46 7.64 -9.43
CA GLY A 76 -7.46 8.28 -8.57
C GLY A 76 -7.66 9.77 -8.86
N SER A 77 -6.65 10.43 -9.45
CA SER A 77 -6.74 11.84 -9.86
C SER A 77 -7.55 12.07 -11.15
N VAL A 78 -7.70 11.01 -11.97
CA VAL A 78 -8.36 11.08 -13.29
C VAL A 78 -9.70 10.35 -13.30
N TRP A 79 -9.83 9.23 -12.58
CA TRP A 79 -11.01 8.37 -12.57
C TRP A 79 -11.70 8.32 -11.21
N ASN A 80 -12.83 7.61 -11.11
CA ASN A 80 -13.53 7.42 -9.83
C ASN A 80 -12.63 6.71 -8.80
N PRO A 81 -12.26 7.38 -7.68
CA PRO A 81 -11.26 6.87 -6.75
C PRO A 81 -11.72 5.62 -5.99
N ILE A 82 -13.03 5.42 -5.82
CA ILE A 82 -13.58 4.22 -5.17
C ILE A 82 -13.38 3.00 -6.07
N LEU A 83 -13.70 3.13 -7.36
CA LEU A 83 -13.50 2.05 -8.33
C LEU A 83 -12.03 1.75 -8.58
N VAL A 84 -11.18 2.78 -8.61
CA VAL A 84 -9.72 2.63 -8.62
C VAL A 84 -9.25 1.81 -7.42
N GLY A 85 -9.68 2.19 -6.21
CA GLY A 85 -9.30 1.50 -4.99
C GLY A 85 -9.78 0.06 -4.91
N LEU A 86 -10.98 -0.23 -5.40
CA LEU A 86 -11.52 -1.60 -5.49
C LEU A 86 -10.74 -2.48 -6.48
N ALA A 87 -10.49 -1.98 -7.69
CA ALA A 87 -9.72 -2.70 -8.70
C ALA A 87 -8.29 -2.96 -8.24
N ALA A 88 -7.64 -1.93 -7.70
CA ALA A 88 -6.30 -2.01 -7.14
C ALA A 88 -6.22 -2.98 -5.96
N GLY A 89 -7.18 -2.89 -5.02
CA GLY A 89 -7.24 -3.75 -3.84
C GLY A 89 -7.47 -5.22 -4.18
N LEU A 90 -8.25 -5.50 -5.22
CA LEU A 90 -8.43 -6.86 -5.72
C LEU A 90 -7.15 -7.39 -6.39
N GLY A 91 -6.48 -6.57 -7.19
CA GLY A 91 -5.20 -6.91 -7.81
C GLY A 91 -4.15 -7.25 -6.75
N ASP A 92 -3.99 -6.37 -5.76
CA ASP A 92 -3.11 -6.58 -4.61
C ASP A 92 -3.44 -7.92 -3.92
N ALA A 93 -4.71 -8.18 -3.57
CA ALA A 93 -5.09 -9.40 -2.86
C ALA A 93 -4.79 -10.68 -3.65
N VAL A 94 -4.93 -10.66 -4.98
CA VAL A 94 -4.55 -11.78 -5.86
C VAL A 94 -3.03 -11.93 -5.91
N GLY A 95 -2.29 -10.83 -6.01
CA GLY A 95 -0.82 -10.85 -5.98
C GLY A 95 -0.29 -11.44 -4.67
N GLU A 96 -0.80 -10.99 -3.53
CA GLU A 96 -0.40 -11.45 -2.19
C GLU A 96 -0.78 -12.92 -1.92
N ALA A 97 -1.81 -13.44 -2.59
CA ALA A 97 -2.15 -14.85 -2.52
C ALA A 97 -0.98 -15.74 -2.99
N THR A 98 -0.09 -15.23 -3.84
CA THR A 98 1.12 -15.97 -4.26
C THR A 98 2.08 -16.20 -3.08
N GLY A 99 2.33 -15.19 -2.25
CA GLY A 99 3.15 -15.32 -1.04
C GLY A 99 2.51 -16.26 -0.02
N TYR A 100 1.20 -16.18 0.15
CA TYR A 100 0.45 -17.14 0.96
C TYR A 100 0.61 -18.58 0.45
N LEU A 101 0.47 -18.81 -0.86
CA LEU A 101 0.64 -20.14 -1.44
C LEU A 101 2.08 -20.66 -1.29
N ALA A 102 3.09 -19.79 -1.40
CA ALA A 102 4.48 -20.15 -1.16
C ALA A 102 4.69 -20.62 0.30
N GLY A 103 4.10 -19.91 1.27
CA GLY A 103 4.07 -20.33 2.67
C GLY A 103 3.37 -21.67 2.86
N PHE A 104 2.19 -21.84 2.26
CA PHE A 104 1.39 -23.07 2.34
C PHE A 104 2.12 -24.27 1.75
N ALA A 105 2.79 -24.11 0.60
CA ALA A 105 3.60 -25.16 -0.01
C ALA A 105 4.80 -25.57 0.88
N GLY A 106 5.31 -24.65 1.71
CA GLY A 106 6.40 -24.89 2.65
C GLY A 106 5.97 -25.36 4.04
N GLN A 107 4.67 -25.51 4.32
CA GLN A 107 4.11 -25.76 5.65
C GLN A 107 4.70 -27.01 6.34
N GLY A 108 5.02 -28.07 5.59
CA GLY A 108 5.62 -29.31 6.12
C GLY A 108 7.15 -29.33 6.21
N LEU A 109 7.84 -28.32 5.68
CA LEU A 109 9.32 -28.24 5.70
C LEU A 109 9.85 -27.50 6.94
N VAL A 110 8.97 -26.80 7.67
CA VAL A 110 9.32 -25.84 8.73
C VAL A 110 8.75 -26.27 10.09
N GLU A 111 8.18 -27.47 10.21
CA GLU A 111 7.42 -27.97 11.37
C GLU A 111 8.24 -27.95 12.70
N ASP A 112 9.57 -28.06 12.64
CA ASP A 112 10.44 -28.08 13.83
C ASP A 112 10.99 -26.70 14.26
N ALA A 113 10.75 -25.63 13.50
CA ALA A 113 11.31 -24.32 13.82
C ALA A 113 10.51 -23.61 14.94
N THR A 114 11.19 -23.14 16.00
CA THR A 114 10.60 -22.30 17.07
C THR A 114 9.84 -21.08 16.52
N ILE A 115 10.28 -20.57 15.37
CA ILE A 115 9.63 -19.50 14.61
C ILE A 115 8.22 -19.88 14.14
N TYR A 116 8.01 -21.12 13.68
CA TYR A 116 6.70 -21.62 13.23
C TYR A 116 5.67 -21.53 14.36
N ARG A 117 6.01 -22.05 15.55
CA ARG A 117 5.12 -22.03 16.74
C ARG A 117 4.80 -20.61 17.22
N TYR A 118 5.73 -19.67 17.05
CA TYR A 118 5.49 -18.26 17.39
C TYR A 118 4.45 -17.63 16.43
N PHE A 119 4.62 -17.82 15.12
CA PHE A 119 3.66 -17.31 14.12
C PHE A 119 2.31 -18.01 14.18
N GLU A 120 2.29 -19.33 14.44
CA GLU A 120 1.06 -20.10 14.61
C GLU A 120 0.21 -19.58 15.78
N ASN A 121 0.81 -19.34 16.95
CA ASN A 121 0.08 -18.80 18.10
C ASN A 121 -0.43 -17.37 17.85
N TRP A 122 0.34 -16.55 17.14
CA TRP A 122 -0.07 -15.21 16.74
C TRP A 122 -1.28 -15.27 15.79
N MET A 123 -1.19 -16.10 14.75
CA MET A 123 -2.24 -16.29 13.74
C MET A 123 -3.50 -16.94 14.31
N ARG A 124 -3.38 -17.87 15.27
CA ARG A 124 -4.52 -18.52 15.93
C ARG A 124 -5.31 -17.57 16.83
N ARG A 125 -4.67 -16.57 17.45
CA ARG A 125 -5.37 -15.63 18.34
C ARG A 125 -6.12 -14.55 17.59
N ASN A 126 -5.52 -13.93 16.56
CA ASN A 126 -6.11 -12.79 15.84
C ASN A 126 -5.70 -12.72 14.36
N GLY A 127 -5.52 -13.85 13.67
CA GLY A 127 -5.00 -13.90 12.31
C GLY A 127 -5.75 -13.02 11.31
N PHE A 128 -7.09 -13.05 11.32
CA PHE A 128 -7.89 -12.20 10.43
C PHE A 128 -7.64 -10.71 10.66
N LEU A 129 -7.70 -10.25 11.91
CA LEU A 129 -7.47 -8.84 12.25
C LEU A 129 -6.03 -8.43 11.95
N THR A 130 -5.07 -9.32 12.21
CA THR A 130 -3.65 -9.07 11.91
C THR A 130 -3.47 -8.82 10.41
N ILE A 131 -3.94 -9.72 9.55
CA ILE A 131 -3.86 -9.56 8.10
C ILE A 131 -4.63 -8.32 7.62
N PHE A 132 -5.81 -8.05 8.18
CA PHE A 132 -6.60 -6.87 7.81
C PHE A 132 -5.87 -5.55 8.11
N PHE A 133 -5.41 -5.35 9.35
CA PHE A 133 -4.74 -4.10 9.72
C PHE A 133 -3.39 -3.96 9.04
N LEU A 134 -2.66 -5.06 8.90
CA LEU A 134 -1.36 -5.07 8.23
C LEU A 134 -1.52 -4.85 6.71
N SER A 135 -2.63 -5.24 6.08
CA SER A 135 -2.86 -4.92 4.66
C SER A 135 -3.37 -3.49 4.43
N ALA A 136 -4.05 -2.90 5.41
CA ALA A 136 -4.63 -1.56 5.32
C ALA A 136 -3.59 -0.44 5.41
N ILE A 137 -2.41 -0.70 5.97
CA ILE A 137 -1.34 0.28 6.14
C ILE A 137 -0.25 -0.01 5.11
N PRO A 138 0.30 1.00 4.39
CA PRO A 138 1.48 0.80 3.56
C PRO A 138 2.66 0.37 4.45
N ASN A 139 3.00 -0.92 4.42
CA ASN A 139 4.14 -1.45 5.17
C ASN A 139 4.84 -2.58 4.39
N PRO A 140 6.16 -2.73 4.57
CA PRO A 140 6.95 -3.75 3.87
C PRO A 140 6.84 -5.15 4.51
N PHE A 141 6.12 -5.29 5.62
CA PHE A 141 6.06 -6.54 6.39
C PHE A 141 4.88 -7.42 5.99
N PHE A 142 3.95 -6.92 5.17
CA PHE A 142 2.76 -7.66 4.79
C PHE A 142 3.08 -8.95 4.03
N ASP A 143 4.05 -8.91 3.12
CA ASP A 143 4.48 -10.08 2.33
C ASP A 143 4.96 -11.23 3.23
N LEU A 144 5.71 -10.89 4.30
CA LEU A 144 6.15 -11.86 5.32
C LEU A 144 4.97 -12.43 6.10
N ALA A 145 3.97 -11.60 6.42
CA ALA A 145 2.76 -12.04 7.07
C ALA A 145 1.92 -12.95 6.17
N GLY A 146 1.90 -12.71 4.85
CA GLY A 146 1.28 -13.58 3.86
C GLY A 146 1.91 -14.97 3.84
N ILE A 147 3.24 -15.04 3.73
CA ILE A 147 3.99 -16.30 3.79
C ILE A 147 3.77 -17.00 5.14
N ALA A 148 3.84 -16.27 6.26
CA ALA A 148 3.62 -16.84 7.59
C ALA A 148 2.19 -17.38 7.76
N ALA A 149 1.18 -16.67 7.24
CA ALA A 149 -0.20 -17.13 7.26
C ALA A 149 -0.38 -18.44 6.47
N GLY A 150 0.23 -18.52 5.28
CA GLY A 150 0.28 -19.74 4.47
C GLY A 150 0.95 -20.89 5.20
N ALA A 151 2.15 -20.65 5.73
CA ALA A 151 2.92 -21.65 6.45
C ALA A 151 2.18 -22.17 7.69
N SER A 152 1.47 -21.31 8.43
CA SER A 152 0.68 -21.73 9.59
C SER A 152 -0.62 -22.49 9.27
N GLY A 153 -0.96 -22.65 7.97
CA GLY A 153 -2.24 -23.24 7.55
C GLY A 153 -3.46 -22.35 7.85
N PHE A 154 -3.29 -21.03 7.92
CA PHE A 154 -4.41 -20.11 8.17
C PHE A 154 -5.40 -20.16 7.01
N PRO A 155 -6.72 -20.19 7.18
CA PRO A 155 -7.60 -20.57 6.06
C PRO A 155 -7.60 -19.54 4.91
N PRO A 156 -7.46 -19.97 3.63
CA PRO A 156 -7.26 -19.07 2.49
C PRO A 156 -8.37 -18.03 2.31
N LYS A 157 -9.62 -18.42 2.55
CA LYS A 157 -10.78 -17.51 2.43
C LYS A 157 -10.71 -16.32 3.38
N TYR A 158 -10.22 -16.54 4.61
CA TYR A 158 -10.06 -15.49 5.61
C TYR A 158 -8.85 -14.62 5.32
N PHE A 159 -7.76 -15.21 4.82
CA PHE A 159 -6.61 -14.46 4.34
C PHE A 159 -7.00 -13.53 3.20
N PHE A 160 -7.64 -14.07 2.15
CA PHE A 160 -7.99 -13.31 0.95
C PHE A 160 -8.98 -12.19 1.27
N SER A 161 -10.04 -12.47 2.04
CA SER A 161 -11.03 -11.45 2.43
C SER A 161 -10.42 -10.34 3.29
N ALA A 162 -9.63 -10.68 4.31
CA ALA A 162 -8.94 -9.70 5.15
C ALA A 162 -8.00 -8.82 4.31
N THR A 163 -7.19 -9.46 3.45
CA THR A 163 -6.23 -8.77 2.57
C THR A 163 -6.95 -7.84 1.60
N TRP A 164 -7.98 -8.33 0.92
CA TRP A 164 -8.75 -7.53 -0.03
C TRP A 164 -9.40 -6.32 0.63
N MET A 165 -10.03 -6.50 1.80
CA MET A 165 -10.63 -5.39 2.54
C MET A 165 -9.58 -4.34 2.94
N GLY A 166 -8.46 -4.76 3.52
CA GLY A 166 -7.41 -3.83 3.94
C GLY A 166 -6.76 -3.13 2.75
N LYS A 167 -6.34 -3.86 1.72
CA LYS A 167 -5.75 -3.29 0.50
C LYS A 167 -6.73 -2.35 -0.22
N THR A 168 -8.03 -2.65 -0.22
CA THR A 168 -9.06 -1.74 -0.76
C THR A 168 -9.12 -0.44 0.03
N ILE A 169 -9.18 -0.49 1.36
CA ILE A 169 -9.18 0.73 2.20
C ILE A 169 -7.92 1.57 1.93
N LYS A 170 -6.74 0.93 1.92
CA LYS A 170 -5.46 1.55 1.58
C LYS A 170 -5.52 2.23 0.21
N ASN A 171 -5.93 1.50 -0.82
CA ASN A 171 -5.91 2.00 -2.20
C ASN A 171 -6.99 3.06 -2.45
N VAL A 172 -8.16 2.98 -1.82
CA VAL A 172 -9.17 4.05 -1.85
C VAL A 172 -8.61 5.31 -1.20
N ALA A 173 -7.93 5.21 -0.06
CA ALA A 173 -7.32 6.37 0.59
C ALA A 173 -6.26 7.04 -0.30
N ILE A 174 -5.41 6.25 -0.95
CA ILE A 174 -4.39 6.74 -1.89
C ILE A 174 -5.04 7.34 -3.14
N ALA A 175 -6.07 6.71 -3.70
CA ALA A 175 -6.80 7.23 -4.85
C ALA A 175 -7.52 8.54 -4.52
N LEU A 176 -8.13 8.66 -3.33
CA LEU A 176 -8.74 9.89 -2.84
C LEU A 176 -7.68 10.99 -2.65
N ALA A 177 -6.49 10.66 -2.14
CA ALA A 177 -5.39 11.61 -2.05
C ALA A 177 -5.00 12.13 -3.44
N GLY A 178 -4.99 11.27 -4.46
CA GLY A 178 -4.82 11.64 -5.86
C GLY A 178 -5.93 12.57 -6.36
N TYR A 179 -7.18 12.18 -6.13
CA TYR A 179 -8.38 12.95 -6.51
C TYR A 179 -8.37 14.38 -5.96
N TYR A 180 -8.07 14.56 -4.67
CA TYR A 180 -8.07 15.87 -4.02
C TYR A 180 -6.79 16.68 -4.25
N SER A 181 -5.70 16.06 -4.72
CA SER A 181 -4.44 16.77 -4.97
C SER A 181 -4.53 17.78 -6.12
N ILE A 182 -5.26 17.47 -7.19
CA ILE A 182 -5.39 18.32 -8.38
C ILE A 182 -6.09 19.65 -8.05
N PRO A 183 -7.26 19.68 -7.37
CA PRO A 183 -7.90 20.94 -6.95
C PRO A 183 -7.03 21.79 -6.02
N LEU A 184 -6.29 21.17 -5.11
CA LEU A 184 -5.40 21.85 -4.16
C LEU A 184 -4.22 22.53 -4.88
N PHE A 185 -3.62 21.85 -5.87
CA PHE A 185 -2.54 22.40 -6.67
C PHE A 185 -3.03 23.49 -7.63
N ALA A 186 -4.18 23.29 -8.28
CA ALA A 186 -4.78 24.28 -9.17
C ALA A 186 -5.14 25.59 -8.45
N ASN A 187 -5.71 25.50 -7.24
CA ASN A 187 -6.07 26.68 -6.44
C ASN A 187 -4.86 27.42 -5.85
N SER A 188 -3.75 26.73 -5.60
CA SER A 188 -2.54 27.34 -5.01
C SER A 188 -1.57 27.90 -6.06
N VAL A 189 -1.60 27.42 -7.30
CA VAL A 189 -0.69 27.84 -8.37
C VAL A 189 -1.36 28.78 -9.38
N LEU A 190 -2.67 28.65 -9.64
CA LEU A 190 -3.41 29.47 -10.61
C LEU A 190 -4.78 29.91 -10.06
N PRO A 191 -4.82 30.82 -9.07
CA PRO A 191 -6.07 31.28 -8.44
C PRO A 191 -7.07 31.93 -9.42
N GLY A 192 -6.64 32.34 -10.63
CA GLY A 192 -7.48 33.01 -11.63
C GLY A 192 -8.18 32.12 -12.66
N LEU A 193 -7.86 30.83 -12.75
CA LEU A 193 -8.45 29.94 -13.77
C LEU A 193 -9.82 29.36 -13.35
N THR A 194 -10.13 29.38 -12.06
CA THR A 194 -11.39 28.88 -11.49
C THR A 194 -12.59 29.78 -11.80
N THR A 195 -12.37 31.05 -12.15
CA THR A 195 -13.45 31.99 -12.50
C THR A 195 -13.91 31.85 -13.95
N LEU A 196 -13.13 31.20 -14.83
CA LEU A 196 -13.43 31.07 -16.26
C LEU A 196 -14.08 29.73 -16.67
N LEU A 197 -14.22 28.78 -15.74
CA LEU A 197 -14.75 27.43 -16.00
C LEU A 197 -16.00 27.10 -15.16
N ARG A 198 -16.73 28.11 -14.68
CA ARG A 198 -18.10 27.97 -14.15
C ARG A 198 -19.12 28.39 -15.19
#